data_AF-A0A357N8Y1-F1
#
_entry.id   AF-A0A357N8Y1-F1
#
_cell.length_a   1.000
_cell.length_b   1.000
_cell.length_c   1.000
_cell.angle_alpha   90.00
_cell.angle_beta   90.00
_cell.angle_gamma   90.00
#
_symmetry.space_group_name_H-M   'P 1'
#
loop_
_entity.id
_entity.type
_entity.pdbx_description
1 polymer ?
#
loop_
_entity_poly.entity_id
_entity_poly.type
_entity_poly.pdbx_seq_one_letter_code
_entity_poly.pdbx_strand_id
1 'polypeptide(L)'
;KEYRLELLDAVDKAVDDFMMDREYKEFIRLLRYFVDVQEPRIEEVHVIVQANGLFRILDSSGKTINNQYLEGFVVENAEIDLNYGDLLISALITIAPQSVTLHGPNIKQASEVIETIHSVFDGRVCICDGCELCNADTKTSTIKQ
;
A
#
# COMPACT_ATOMS: atom_id res chain seq x y z
N LYS A 1 -21.50 39.07 13.27
CA LYS A 1 -20.50 38.60 14.27
C LYS A 1 -20.26 37.10 14.09
N GLU A 2 -21.33 36.32 13.99
CA GLU A 2 -21.35 34.88 13.65
C GLU A 2 -20.56 34.54 12.37
N TYR A 3 -20.84 35.22 11.25
CA TYR A 3 -20.11 35.02 9.99
C TYR A 3 -18.58 35.18 10.08
N ARG A 4 -18.08 36.04 10.99
CA ARG A 4 -16.63 36.21 11.17
C ARG A 4 -16.01 35.04 11.94
N LEU A 5 -16.79 34.38 12.81
CA LEU A 5 -16.36 33.18 13.51
C LEU A 5 -16.33 31.98 12.57
N GLU A 6 -17.36 31.82 11.74
CA GLU A 6 -17.39 30.77 10.70
C GLU A 6 -16.23 30.91 9.70
N LEU A 7 -15.88 32.14 9.30
CA LEU A 7 -14.72 32.38 8.45
C LEU A 7 -13.39 32.04 9.13
N LEU A 8 -13.26 32.32 10.43
CA LEU A 8 -12.04 31.97 11.17
C LEU A 8 -11.89 30.45 11.28
N ASP A 9 -12.98 29.74 11.63
CA ASP A 9 -13.00 28.28 11.70
C ASP A 9 -12.65 27.63 10.34
N ALA A 10 -13.20 28.16 9.25
CA ALA A 10 -12.89 27.69 7.90
C ALA A 10 -11.41 27.93 7.52
N VAL A 11 -10.84 29.06 7.93
CA VAL A 11 -9.41 29.36 7.71
C VAL A 11 -8.53 28.44 8.55
N ASP A 12 -8.85 28.25 9.83
CA ASP A 12 -8.08 27.38 10.73
C ASP A 12 -8.07 25.94 10.21
N LYS A 13 -9.24 25.40 9.80
CA LYS A 13 -9.32 24.09 9.15
C LYS A 13 -8.50 24.01 7.87
N ALA A 14 -8.54 25.04 7.03
CA ALA A 14 -7.75 25.05 5.79
C ALA A 14 -6.23 25.08 6.07
N VAL A 15 -5.80 25.70 7.17
CA VAL A 15 -4.40 25.68 7.61
C VAL A 15 -4.01 24.27 8.08
N ASP A 16 -4.85 23.62 8.87
CA ASP A 16 -4.60 22.25 9.34
C ASP A 16 -4.51 21.26 8.17
N ASP A 17 -5.48 21.31 7.24
CA ASP A 17 -5.50 20.46 6.04
C ASP A 17 -4.23 20.69 5.18
N PHE A 18 -3.79 21.94 5.05
CA PHE A 18 -2.56 22.28 4.33
C PHE A 18 -1.30 21.73 5.02
N MET A 19 -1.24 21.80 6.36
CA MET A 19 -0.12 21.27 7.12
C MET A 19 -0.05 19.74 7.02
N MET A 20 -1.18 19.03 7.12
CA MET A 20 -1.24 17.57 6.95
C MET A 20 -0.77 17.14 5.55
N ASP A 21 -1.23 17.81 4.49
CA ASP A 21 -0.80 17.52 3.11
C ASP A 21 0.70 17.78 2.93
N ARG A 22 1.24 18.82 3.57
CA ARG A 22 2.68 19.09 3.58
C ARG A 22 3.46 17.99 4.28
N GLU A 23 3.02 17.53 5.46
CA GLU A 23 3.66 16.45 6.20
C GLU A 23 3.66 15.14 5.41
N TYR A 24 2.53 14.80 4.77
CA TYR A 24 2.43 13.65 3.87
C TYR A 24 3.44 13.73 2.72
N LYS A 25 3.57 14.89 2.06
CA LYS A 25 4.54 15.08 0.97
C LYS A 25 5.99 14.93 1.43
N GLU A 26 6.34 15.42 2.62
CA GLU A 26 7.68 15.24 3.18
C GLU A 26 7.95 13.76 3.55
N PHE A 27 6.95 13.06 4.08
CA PHE A 27 7.04 11.63 4.32
C PHE A 27 7.29 10.84 3.02
N ILE A 28 6.52 11.11 1.96
CA ILE A 28 6.73 10.48 0.64
C ILE A 28 8.12 10.76 0.08
N ARG A 29 8.61 12.01 0.19
CA ARG A 29 9.96 12.38 -0.28
C ARG A 29 11.05 11.58 0.42
N LEU A 30 10.92 11.42 1.74
CA LEU A 30 11.86 10.65 2.54
C LEU A 30 11.85 9.16 2.14
N LEU A 31 10.67 8.57 1.94
CA LEU A 31 10.57 7.19 1.48
C LEU A 31 11.13 7.01 0.07
N ARG A 32 10.80 7.89 -0.88
CA ARG A 32 11.36 7.86 -2.25
C ARG A 32 12.88 7.87 -2.23
N TYR A 33 13.48 8.75 -1.42
CA TYR A 33 14.93 8.82 -1.25
C TYR A 33 15.52 7.47 -0.83
N PHE A 34 14.90 6.77 0.12
CA PHE A 34 15.36 5.45 0.53
C PHE A 34 15.26 4.41 -0.59
N VAL A 35 14.22 4.44 -1.40
CA VAL A 35 14.08 3.45 -2.47
C VAL A 35 15.02 3.76 -3.64
N ASP A 36 15.23 5.03 -3.97
CA ASP A 36 16.07 5.44 -5.11
C ASP A 36 17.57 5.18 -4.87
N VAL A 37 18.03 5.24 -3.62
CA VAL A 37 19.44 4.96 -3.26
C VAL A 37 19.75 3.47 -3.22
N GLN A 38 18.74 2.60 -3.14
CA GLN A 38 18.94 1.16 -3.07
C GLN A 38 19.15 0.56 -4.47
N GLU A 39 20.15 -0.32 -4.61
CA GLU A 39 20.25 -1.17 -5.80
C GLU A 39 19.09 -2.18 -5.81
N PRO A 40 18.30 -2.28 -6.91
CA PRO A 40 17.19 -3.22 -6.98
C PRO A 40 17.65 -4.66 -6.78
N ARG A 41 16.98 -5.39 -5.90
CA ARG A 41 17.35 -6.78 -5.55
C ARG A 41 16.51 -7.81 -6.28
N ILE A 42 15.30 -7.43 -6.70
CA ILE A 42 14.33 -8.27 -7.40
C ILE A 42 13.78 -7.50 -8.59
N GLU A 43 13.72 -8.15 -9.75
CA GLU A 43 13.21 -7.53 -10.98
C GLU A 43 11.73 -7.16 -10.85
N GLU A 44 10.87 -8.14 -10.52
CA GLU A 44 9.43 -7.92 -10.45
C GLU A 44 8.84 -8.52 -9.18
N VAL A 45 7.91 -7.78 -8.58
CA VAL A 45 7.10 -8.22 -7.44
C VAL A 45 5.62 -8.08 -7.78
N HIS A 46 4.83 -9.11 -7.48
CA HIS A 46 3.38 -9.09 -7.60
C HIS A 46 2.76 -8.94 -6.21
N VAL A 47 1.94 -7.93 -6.00
CA VAL A 47 1.14 -7.75 -4.78
C VAL A 47 -0.30 -8.11 -5.09
N ILE A 48 -0.86 -9.09 -4.38
CA ILE A 48 -2.26 -9.48 -4.53
C ILE A 48 -3.07 -9.00 -3.33
N VAL A 49 -4.07 -8.17 -3.61
CA VAL A 49 -5.04 -7.66 -2.63
C VAL A 49 -6.15 -8.70 -2.43
N GLN A 50 -6.25 -9.23 -1.22
CA GLN A 50 -7.22 -10.26 -0.87
C GLN A 50 -8.55 -9.66 -0.40
N ALA A 51 -9.60 -10.48 -0.40
CA ALA A 51 -10.95 -10.05 -0.01
C ALA A 51 -11.10 -9.64 1.46
N ASN A 52 -10.18 -10.09 2.32
CA ASN A 52 -10.13 -9.77 3.74
C ASN A 52 -9.25 -8.55 4.06
N GLY A 53 -8.81 -7.78 3.05
CA GLY A 53 -7.92 -6.63 3.23
C GLY A 53 -6.44 -6.97 3.36
N LEU A 54 -6.07 -8.26 3.42
CA LEU A 54 -4.68 -8.70 3.47
C LEU A 54 -4.01 -8.66 2.10
N PHE A 55 -2.67 -8.71 2.11
CA PHE A 55 -1.85 -8.72 0.91
C PHE A 55 -0.97 -9.98 0.85
N ARG A 56 -0.79 -10.52 -0.37
CA ARG A 56 0.25 -11.53 -0.66
C ARG A 56 1.30 -10.93 -1.59
N ILE A 57 2.57 -11.21 -1.33
CA ILE A 57 3.69 -10.78 -2.16
C ILE A 57 4.30 -11.99 -2.85
N LEU A 58 4.42 -11.95 -4.18
CA LEU A 58 5.07 -12.96 -5.01
C LEU A 58 6.26 -12.36 -5.75
N ASP A 59 7.29 -13.17 -6.01
CA ASP A 59 8.37 -12.83 -6.94
C ASP A 59 7.98 -13.07 -8.41
N SER A 60 8.88 -12.77 -9.34
CA SER A 60 8.69 -12.98 -10.79
C SER A 60 8.45 -14.43 -11.20
N SER A 61 8.75 -15.41 -10.34
CA SER A 61 8.46 -16.83 -10.57
C SER A 61 7.08 -17.26 -10.04
N GLY A 62 6.33 -16.33 -9.45
CA GLY A 62 5.05 -16.60 -8.79
C GLY A 62 5.21 -17.27 -7.42
N LYS A 63 6.42 -17.32 -6.86
CA LYS A 63 6.68 -17.88 -5.54
C LYS A 63 6.43 -16.82 -4.48
N THR A 64 5.76 -17.21 -3.39
CA THR A 64 5.54 -16.31 -2.26
C THR A 64 6.86 -15.84 -1.68
N ILE A 65 7.03 -14.53 -1.62
CA ILE A 65 8.10 -13.92 -0.83
C ILE A 65 7.61 -13.95 0.62
N ASN A 66 8.03 -14.98 1.36
CA ASN A 66 7.80 -15.04 2.80
C ASN A 66 8.63 -13.96 3.47
N ASN A 67 8.01 -12.80 3.65
CA ASN A 67 8.59 -11.77 4.46
C ASN A 67 8.30 -12.11 5.92
N GLN A 68 9.32 -12.43 6.72
CA GLN A 68 9.15 -12.74 8.14
C GLN A 68 8.39 -11.63 8.91
N TYR A 69 8.43 -10.41 8.39
CA TYR A 69 7.69 -9.24 8.87
C TYR A 69 6.17 -9.33 8.64
N LEU A 70 5.70 -10.08 7.62
CA LEU A 70 4.27 -10.32 7.38
C LEU A 70 3.75 -11.52 8.18
N GLU A 71 4.55 -12.57 8.38
CA GLU A 71 4.15 -13.78 9.12
C GLU A 71 4.08 -13.57 10.64
N GLY A 72 4.95 -12.72 11.21
CA GLY A 72 5.03 -12.50 12.66
C GLY A 72 3.83 -11.80 13.31
N PHE A 73 2.96 -11.15 12.52
CA PHE A 73 1.83 -10.35 13.03
C PHE A 73 0.46 -11.00 12.83
N VAL A 74 0.36 -12.11 12.07
CA VAL A 74 -0.91 -12.83 11.84
C VAL A 74 -1.44 -13.48 13.14
N VAL A 75 -0.64 -13.53 14.20
CA VAL A 75 -0.95 -14.28 15.42
C VAL A 75 -1.73 -13.48 16.47
N GLU A 76 -1.78 -12.14 16.42
CA GLU A 76 -2.44 -11.36 17.48
C GLU A 76 -3.34 -10.24 16.95
N ASN A 77 -4.65 -10.46 17.09
CA ASN A 77 -5.75 -9.48 17.17
C ASN A 77 -6.30 -8.83 15.88
N ALA A 78 -7.63 -8.83 15.80
CA ALA A 78 -8.47 -8.37 14.69
C ALA A 78 -8.73 -6.85 14.67
N GLU A 79 -7.87 -6.05 15.30
CA GLU A 79 -7.97 -4.57 15.33
C GLU A 79 -6.93 -3.89 14.40
N ILE A 80 -6.27 -4.67 13.54
CA ILE A 80 -4.98 -4.31 12.88
C ILE A 80 -5.15 -3.90 11.39
N ASP A 81 -6.33 -3.49 10.92
CA ASP A 81 -6.45 -3.03 9.51
C ASP A 81 -5.53 -1.83 9.21
N LEU A 82 -5.26 -0.97 10.20
CA LEU A 82 -4.40 0.21 10.05
C LEU A 82 -2.90 -0.11 9.89
N ASN A 83 -2.44 -1.32 10.21
CA ASN A 83 -1.00 -1.65 10.17
C ASN A 83 -0.58 -2.40 8.90
N TYR A 84 -1.51 -3.05 8.18
CA TYR A 84 -1.15 -3.90 7.04
C TYR A 84 -0.63 -3.11 5.83
N GLY A 85 -1.14 -1.89 5.63
CA GLY A 85 -0.64 -0.97 4.60
C GLY A 85 0.81 -0.56 4.84
N ASP A 86 1.12 -0.13 6.06
CA ASP A 86 2.48 0.25 6.48
C ASP A 86 3.46 -0.92 6.41
N LEU A 87 3.01 -2.13 6.78
CA LEU A 87 3.78 -3.36 6.64
C LEU A 87 4.06 -3.69 5.18
N LEU A 88 3.08 -3.55 4.29
CA LEU A 88 3.27 -3.75 2.86
C LEU A 88 4.28 -2.74 2.29
N ILE A 89 4.15 -1.45 2.63
CA ILE A 89 5.09 -0.42 2.19
C ILE A 89 6.50 -0.73 2.70
N SER A 90 6.64 -1.08 3.99
CA SER A 90 7.92 -1.45 4.60
C SER A 90 8.54 -2.69 3.95
N ALA A 91 7.71 -3.68 3.62
CA ALA A 91 8.13 -4.88 2.91
C ALA A 91 8.67 -4.53 1.52
N LEU A 92 7.93 -3.75 0.74
CA LEU A 92 8.34 -3.35 -0.61
C LEU A 92 9.63 -2.50 -0.56
N ILE A 93 9.79 -1.61 0.41
CA ILE A 93 11.03 -0.82 0.59
C ILE A 93 12.20 -1.75 0.86
N THR A 94 12.02 -2.74 1.73
CA THR A 94 13.08 -3.71 2.11
C THR A 94 13.45 -4.64 0.96
N ILE A 95 12.45 -5.03 0.16
CA ILE A 95 12.64 -5.86 -1.04
C ILE A 95 13.35 -5.07 -2.14
N ALA A 96 13.09 -3.76 -2.24
CA ALA A 96 13.60 -2.88 -3.29
C ALA A 96 13.36 -3.43 -4.71
N PRO A 97 12.09 -3.62 -5.13
CA PRO A 97 11.77 -4.14 -6.45
C PRO A 97 12.04 -3.12 -7.56
N GLN A 98 12.40 -3.62 -8.74
CA GLN A 98 12.49 -2.80 -9.95
C GLN A 98 11.10 -2.49 -10.54
N SER A 99 10.14 -3.41 -10.43
CA SER A 99 8.72 -3.15 -10.73
C SER A 99 7.77 -3.82 -9.74
N VAL A 100 6.61 -3.19 -9.52
CA VAL A 100 5.52 -3.69 -8.68
C VAL A 100 4.24 -3.78 -9.49
N THR A 101 3.66 -4.97 -9.57
CA THR A 101 2.38 -5.20 -10.23
C THR A 101 1.31 -5.49 -9.18
N LEU A 102 0.27 -4.66 -9.13
CA LEU A 102 -0.83 -4.73 -8.16
C LEU A 102 -2.00 -5.52 -8.77
N HIS A 103 -2.47 -6.55 -8.06
CA HIS A 103 -3.53 -7.47 -8.50
C HIS A 103 -4.73 -7.44 -7.56
N GLY A 104 -5.93 -7.54 -8.13
CA GLY A 104 -7.15 -7.85 -7.37
C GLY A 104 -8.32 -6.90 -7.67
N PRO A 105 -9.57 -7.40 -7.61
CA PRO A 105 -10.75 -6.58 -7.86
C PRO A 105 -10.99 -5.50 -6.79
N ASN A 106 -10.38 -5.66 -5.61
CA ASN A 106 -10.57 -4.78 -4.46
C ASN A 106 -9.50 -3.68 -4.33
N ILE A 107 -8.68 -3.43 -5.35
CA ILE A 107 -7.68 -2.35 -5.34
C ILE A 107 -8.30 -1.00 -4.96
N LYS A 108 -9.55 -0.74 -5.38
CA LYS A 108 -10.27 0.49 -5.02
C LYS A 108 -10.54 0.65 -3.52
N GLN A 109 -10.67 -0.44 -2.77
CA GLN A 109 -10.90 -0.41 -1.32
C GLN A 109 -9.59 -0.10 -0.57
N ALA A 110 -8.44 -0.47 -1.14
CA ALA A 110 -7.11 -0.18 -0.61
C ALA A 110 -6.52 1.15 -1.13
N SER A 111 -7.37 2.09 -1.58
CA SER A 111 -6.96 3.28 -2.34
C SER A 111 -5.80 4.07 -1.71
N GLU A 112 -5.82 4.34 -0.40
CA GLU A 112 -4.78 5.12 0.28
C GLU A 112 -3.40 4.43 0.28
N VAL A 113 -3.36 3.12 0.57
CA VAL A 113 -2.12 2.33 0.54
C VAL A 113 -1.57 2.25 -0.87
N ILE A 114 -2.46 2.07 -1.85
CA ILE A 114 -2.11 1.96 -3.27
C ILE A 114 -1.58 3.31 -3.79
N GLU A 115 -2.21 4.42 -3.41
CA GLU A 115 -1.73 5.78 -3.72
C GLU A 115 -0.36 6.05 -3.10
N THR A 116 -0.14 5.58 -1.87
CA THR A 116 1.16 5.69 -1.20
C THR A 116 2.21 4.82 -1.90
N ILE A 117 1.89 3.60 -2.32
CA ILE A 117 2.81 2.75 -3.10
C ILE A 117 3.14 3.41 -4.44
N HIS A 118 2.15 3.92 -5.17
CA HIS A 118 2.38 4.68 -6.40
C HIS A 118 3.28 5.90 -6.15
N SER A 119 3.05 6.60 -5.03
CA SER A 119 3.82 7.76 -4.65
C SER A 119 5.24 7.39 -4.25
N VAL A 120 5.49 6.29 -3.54
CA VAL A 120 6.84 5.90 -3.10
C VAL A 120 7.65 5.23 -4.23
N PHE A 121 7.02 4.37 -5.03
CA PHE A 121 7.65 3.61 -6.11
C PHE A 121 7.36 4.24 -7.47
N ASP A 122 7.58 5.55 -7.58
CA ASP A 122 7.22 6.33 -8.77
C ASP A 122 7.77 5.73 -10.07
N GLY A 123 6.91 5.65 -11.09
CA GLY A 123 7.24 5.03 -12.38
C GLY A 123 7.46 3.51 -12.38
N ARG A 124 7.35 2.82 -11.23
CA ARG A 124 7.58 1.37 -11.11
C ARG A 124 6.33 0.54 -10.82
N VAL A 125 5.18 1.19 -10.64
CA VAL A 125 3.94 0.53 -10.23
C VAL A 125 2.96 0.40 -11.41
N CYS A 126 2.45 -0.81 -11.62
CA CYS A 126 1.42 -1.12 -12.61
C CYS A 126 0.20 -1.75 -11.93
N ILE A 127 -1.01 -1.36 -12.36
CA ILE A 127 -2.25 -2.01 -11.93
C ILE A 127 -2.61 -3.07 -12.97
N CYS A 128 -2.86 -4.29 -12.52
CA CYS A 128 -3.25 -5.41 -13.37
C CYS A 128 -4.72 -5.29 -13.80
N ASP A 129 -4.98 -5.39 -15.12
CA ASP A 129 -6.33 -5.38 -15.71
C ASP A 129 -7.10 -6.72 -15.54
N GLY A 130 -6.49 -7.69 -14.85
CA GLY A 130 -7.04 -9.03 -14.65
C GLY A 130 -6.17 -10.09 -15.34
N CYS A 131 -5.63 -11.01 -14.54
CA CYS A 131 -4.82 -12.13 -15.03
C CYS A 131 -5.12 -13.41 -14.24
N GLU A 132 -4.36 -14.48 -14.51
CA GLU A 132 -4.49 -15.74 -13.78
C GLU A 132 -4.27 -15.60 -12.27
N LEU A 133 -3.38 -14.70 -11.83
CA LEU A 133 -3.15 -14.41 -10.40
C LEU A 133 -4.38 -13.76 -9.75
N CYS A 134 -5.03 -12.81 -10.44
CA CYS A 134 -6.29 -12.22 -9.97
C CYS A 134 -7.41 -13.26 -9.82
N ASN A 135 -7.40 -14.30 -10.65
CA ASN A 135 -8.40 -15.37 -10.64
C ASN A 135 -8.08 -16.51 -9.67
N ALA A 136 -6.82 -16.67 -9.28
CA ALA A 136 -6.40 -17.69 -8.32
C ALA A 136 -6.90 -17.36 -6.90
N ASP A 137 -6.83 -16.09 -6.50
CA ASP A 137 -7.27 -15.66 -5.15
C ASP A 137 -8.81 -15.58 -5.00
N THR A 138 -9.58 -15.44 -6.09
CA THR A 138 -11.06 -15.48 -6.02
C THR A 138 -11.59 -16.88 -5.71
N LYS A 139 -10.85 -17.95 -6.00
CA LYS A 139 -11.25 -19.34 -5.72
C LYS A 139 -11.04 -19.75 -4.26
N THR A 140 -10.14 -19.08 -3.53
CA THR A 140 -9.86 -19.41 -2.12
C THR A 140 -10.94 -18.85 -1.18
N SER A 141 -11.75 -17.89 -1.63
CA SER A 141 -12.83 -17.30 -0.83
C SER A 141 -14.12 -18.15 -0.75
N THR A 142 -14.25 -19.23 -1.53
CA THR A 142 -15.50 -20.01 -1.62
C THR A 142 -15.53 -21.27 -0.75
N ILE A 143 -14.50 -21.56 0.06
CA ILE A 143 -14.52 -22.71 0.99
C ILE A 143 -14.73 -22.23 2.43
N LYS A 144 -15.91 -21.69 2.71
CA LYS A 144 -16.57 -21.76 4.02
C LYS A 144 -18.09 -21.74 3.83
N GLN A 145 -18.65 -22.91 3.51
CA GLN A 145 -19.77 -23.56 4.22
C GLN A 145 -20.10 -24.90 3.57
#